data_AF-A0A9P7D2C2-F1
#
_entry.id   AF-A0A9P7D2C2-F1
#
_cell.length_a   1.000
_cell.length_b   1.000
_cell.length_c   1.000
_cell.angle_alpha   90.00
_cell.angle_beta   90.00
_cell.angle_gamma   90.00
#
_symmetry.space_group_name_H-M   'P 1'
#
loop_
_entity.id
_entity.type
_entity.pdbx_description
1 polymer ?
#
loop_
_entity_poly.entity_id
_entity_poly.type
_entity_poly.pdbx_seq_one_letter_code
_entity_poly.pdbx_strand_id
1 'polypeptide(L)'
;MQNKDVRPLVCEIPVKITGESITTTISLDGADVDEDIYLFLEHSFRQQRSRCSTFPQPTKGQLERLANRAGRRFIVASTMMKFIDDRHNDPRDRLELMLGLTSELLPGTEVYKLYDCILRI
;
A
#
# COMPACT_ATOMS: atom_id res chain seq x y z
N MET A 1 -12.69 21.97 -50.37
CA MET A 1 -11.95 21.74 -49.11
C MET A 1 -11.96 20.25 -48.83
N GLN A 2 -10.79 19.61 -48.79
CA GLN A 2 -10.60 18.17 -48.60
C GLN A 2 -10.72 17.81 -47.11
N ASN A 3 -11.59 16.85 -46.77
CA ASN A 3 -11.54 16.16 -45.47
C ASN A 3 -10.40 15.14 -45.52
N LYS A 4 -9.42 15.29 -44.62
CA LYS A 4 -8.32 14.33 -44.45
C LYS A 4 -8.71 13.34 -43.36
N ASP A 5 -9.05 12.13 -43.76
CA ASP A 5 -9.23 11.00 -42.86
C ASP A 5 -7.92 10.71 -42.12
N VAL A 6 -7.92 10.93 -40.81
CA VAL A 6 -6.81 10.57 -39.92
C VAL A 6 -6.88 9.07 -39.67
N ARG A 7 -6.01 8.30 -40.33
CA ARG A 7 -5.86 6.87 -40.06
C ARG A 7 -5.08 6.68 -38.74
N PRO A 8 -5.58 5.90 -37.77
CA PRO A 8 -4.81 5.56 -36.58
C PRO A 8 -3.61 4.70 -36.99
N LEU A 9 -2.39 5.17 -36.70
CA LEU A 9 -1.16 4.38 -36.76
C LEU A 9 -1.07 3.52 -35.50
N VAL A 10 -1.97 2.57 -35.33
CA VAL A 10 -1.83 1.52 -34.32
C VAL A 10 -1.45 0.25 -35.07
N CYS A 11 -0.15 -0.07 -35.07
CA CYS A 11 0.28 -1.42 -35.41
C CYS A 11 -0.12 -2.32 -34.24
N GLU A 12 -1.20 -3.08 -34.41
CA GLU A 12 -1.46 -4.22 -33.53
C GLU A 12 -0.33 -5.23 -33.74
N ILE A 13 0.50 -5.42 -32.71
CA ILE A 13 1.48 -6.51 -32.70
C ILE A 13 0.69 -7.77 -32.35
N PRO A 14 0.50 -8.72 -33.28
CA PRO A 14 -0.24 -9.95 -32.98
C PRO A 14 0.68 -10.83 -32.14
N VAL A 15 0.46 -10.85 -30.82
CA VAL A 15 1.17 -11.79 -29.94
C VAL A 15 0.51 -13.15 -30.09
N LYS A 16 1.15 -14.07 -30.82
CA LYS A 16 0.77 -15.48 -30.82
C LYS A 16 1.19 -16.12 -29.50
N ILE A 17 0.29 -16.11 -28.51
CA ILE A 17 0.48 -16.83 -27.25
C ILE A 17 0.08 -18.30 -27.47
N THR A 18 0.95 -19.06 -28.15
CA THR A 18 0.88 -20.53 -28.15
C THR A 18 1.57 -21.03 -26.88
N GLY A 19 0.86 -20.96 -25.77
CA GLY A 19 1.30 -21.47 -24.47
C GLY A 19 0.16 -21.35 -23.49
N GLU A 20 -0.20 -22.46 -22.86
CA GLU A 20 -1.12 -22.47 -21.72
C GLU A 20 -0.61 -21.44 -20.70
N SER A 21 -1.44 -20.46 -20.34
CA SER A 21 -1.04 -19.40 -19.43
C SER A 21 -0.66 -20.01 -18.09
N ILE A 22 0.64 -20.06 -17.76
CA ILE A 22 1.17 -20.61 -16.51
C ILE A 22 0.75 -19.75 -15.30
N THR A 23 0.09 -18.61 -15.54
CA THR A 23 -0.40 -17.73 -14.50
C THR A 23 -1.75 -18.19 -13.98
N THR A 24 -1.76 -18.89 -12.85
CA THR A 24 -2.97 -19.13 -12.07
C THR A 24 -3.36 -17.85 -11.34
N THR A 25 -4.53 -17.29 -11.64
CA THR A 25 -5.11 -16.20 -10.85
C THR A 25 -5.54 -16.75 -9.51
N ILE A 26 -4.80 -16.42 -8.45
CA ILE A 26 -5.18 -16.77 -7.08
C ILE A 26 -6.27 -15.79 -6.66
N SER A 27 -7.51 -16.25 -6.53
CA SER A 27 -8.57 -15.41 -5.95
C SER A 27 -8.27 -15.21 -4.47
N LEU A 28 -8.12 -13.96 -4.06
CA LEU A 28 -7.97 -13.55 -2.66
C LEU A 28 -9.32 -13.18 -2.03
N ASP A 29 -10.45 -13.47 -2.71
CA ASP A 29 -11.79 -13.22 -2.18
C ASP A 29 -12.02 -14.04 -0.91
N GLY A 30 -12.03 -13.34 0.23
CA GLY A 30 -12.18 -13.93 1.56
C GLY A 30 -10.97 -13.76 2.50
N ALA A 31 -9.82 -13.29 2.00
CA ALA A 31 -8.69 -12.95 2.86
C ALA A 31 -8.95 -11.65 3.63
N ASP A 32 -8.81 -11.71 4.96
CA ASP A 32 -8.86 -10.52 5.81
C ASP A 32 -7.50 -9.80 5.76
N VAL A 33 -7.36 -8.98 4.72
CA VAL A 33 -6.12 -8.21 4.48
C VAL A 33 -5.83 -7.23 5.62
N ASP A 34 -6.84 -6.75 6.32
CA ASP A 34 -6.64 -5.83 7.44
C ASP A 34 -6.05 -6.57 8.66
N GLU A 35 -6.48 -7.81 8.92
CA GLU A 35 -5.86 -8.69 9.91
C GLU A 35 -4.40 -9.02 9.54
N ASP A 36 -4.13 -9.36 8.28
CA ASP A 36 -2.75 -9.65 7.86
C ASP A 36 -1.83 -8.42 8.01
N ILE A 37 -2.35 -7.21 7.75
CA ILE A 37 -1.63 -5.96 7.98
C ILE A 37 -1.43 -5.72 9.49
N TYR A 38 -2.44 -6.00 10.32
CA TYR A 38 -2.31 -5.94 11.77
C TYR A 38 -1.16 -6.83 12.26
N LEU A 39 -1.13 -8.09 11.82
CA LEU A 39 -0.09 -9.06 12.16
C LEU A 39 1.30 -8.59 11.68
N PHE A 40 1.38 -8.06 10.46
CA PHE A 40 2.61 -7.48 9.93
C PHE A 40 3.13 -6.33 10.81
N LEU A 41 2.25 -5.40 11.20
CA LEU A 41 2.62 -4.27 12.05
C LEU A 41 3.07 -4.75 13.43
N GLU A 42 2.29 -5.62 14.09
CA GLU A 42 2.62 -6.16 15.40
C GLU A 42 4.00 -6.85 15.40
N HIS A 43 4.24 -7.71 14.41
CA HIS A 43 5.53 -8.39 14.24
C HIS A 43 6.66 -7.37 14.03
N SER A 44 6.45 -6.34 13.21
CA SER A 44 7.45 -5.30 12.93
C SER A 44 7.82 -4.51 14.18
N PHE A 45 6.84 -4.08 14.99
CA PHE A 45 7.10 -3.41 16.27
C PHE A 45 7.88 -4.32 17.24
N ARG A 46 7.52 -5.60 17.30
CA ARG A 46 8.22 -6.60 18.13
C ARG A 46 9.67 -6.77 17.69
N GLN A 47 9.93 -6.83 16.39
CA GLN A 47 11.27 -6.92 15.83
C GLN A 47 12.11 -5.67 16.12
N GLN A 48 11.51 -4.47 16.08
CA GLN A 48 12.26 -3.26 16.44
C GLN A 48 12.57 -3.20 17.93
N ARG A 49 11.64 -3.64 18.77
CA ARG A 49 11.88 -3.74 20.22
C ARG A 49 12.96 -4.73 20.61
N SER A 50 13.11 -5.83 19.86
CA SER A 50 14.20 -6.78 20.12
C SER A 50 15.58 -6.21 19.77
N ARG A 51 15.64 -5.25 18.83
CA ARG A 51 16.86 -4.50 18.48
C ARG A 51 17.10 -3.30 19.41
N CYS A 52 16.04 -2.64 19.85
CA CYS A 52 16.08 -1.44 20.67
C CYS A 52 14.95 -1.48 21.72
N SER A 53 15.29 -1.75 22.97
CA SER A 53 14.30 -1.96 24.05
C SER A 53 13.43 -0.73 24.34
N THR A 54 13.90 0.47 24.00
CA THR A 54 13.20 1.74 24.17
C THR A 54 12.24 2.05 23.02
N PHE A 55 12.21 1.24 21.96
CA PHE A 55 11.29 1.44 20.84
C PHE A 55 9.82 1.32 21.33
N PRO A 56 8.91 2.20 20.87
CA PRO A 56 7.54 2.23 21.34
C PRO A 56 6.81 0.90 21.07
N GLN A 57 6.02 0.46 22.05
CA GLN A 57 5.05 -0.60 21.87
C GLN A 57 3.66 0.02 21.74
N PRO A 58 3.04 0.00 20.55
CA PRO A 58 1.67 0.45 20.40
C PRO A 58 0.70 -0.49 21.11
N THR A 59 -0.41 0.07 21.58
CA THR A 59 -1.57 -0.67 22.07
C THR A 59 -2.30 -1.38 20.93
N LYS A 60 -3.13 -2.37 21.25
CA LYS A 60 -3.95 -3.10 20.26
C LYS A 60 -4.79 -2.13 19.40
N GLY A 61 -5.49 -1.18 20.02
CA GLY A 61 -6.30 -0.20 19.30
C GLY A 61 -5.49 0.76 18.42
N GLN A 62 -4.23 1.06 18.77
CA GLN A 62 -3.33 1.83 17.91
C GLN A 62 -2.89 1.01 16.69
N LEU A 63 -2.59 -0.28 16.86
CA LEU A 63 -2.29 -1.20 15.74
C LEU A 63 -3.48 -1.36 14.80
N GLU A 64 -4.68 -1.58 15.34
CA GLU A 64 -5.93 -1.64 14.55
C GLU A 64 -6.14 -0.35 13.75
N ARG A 65 -5.90 0.82 14.37
CA ARG A 65 -5.98 2.11 13.66
C ARG A 65 -4.95 2.23 12.54
N LEU A 66 -3.71 1.79 12.75
CA LEU A 66 -2.67 1.80 11.72
C LEU A 66 -3.01 0.83 10.58
N ALA A 67 -3.53 -0.36 10.89
CA ALA A 67 -3.95 -1.35 9.91
C ALA A 67 -5.11 -0.83 9.05
N ASN A 68 -6.18 -0.35 9.69
CA ASN A 68 -7.29 0.31 9.00
C ASN A 68 -6.82 1.48 8.13
N ARG A 69 -5.85 2.27 8.62
CA ARG A 69 -5.30 3.40 7.87
C ARG A 69 -4.48 2.96 6.66
N ALA A 70 -3.82 1.81 6.72
CA ALA A 70 -3.15 1.25 5.55
C ALA A 70 -4.14 0.92 4.43
N GLY A 71 -5.43 0.72 4.76
CA GLY A 71 -6.52 0.57 3.81
C GLY A 71 -6.30 -0.63 2.90
N ARG A 72 -6.02 -1.80 3.51
CA ARG A 72 -5.73 -3.06 2.80
C ARG A 72 -4.49 -3.03 1.89
N ARG A 73 -3.57 -2.08 2.10
CA ARG A 73 -2.33 -1.95 1.31
C ARG A 73 -1.09 -2.15 2.17
N PHE A 74 -0.42 -3.28 2.00
CA PHE A 74 0.86 -3.58 2.66
C PHE A 74 1.95 -2.55 2.39
N ILE A 75 1.98 -1.96 1.19
CA ILE A 75 2.97 -0.93 0.86
C ILE A 75 2.81 0.32 1.74
N VAL A 76 1.57 0.68 2.09
CA VAL A 76 1.30 1.79 2.99
C VAL A 76 1.75 1.42 4.41
N ALA A 77 1.37 0.25 4.91
CA ALA A 77 1.82 -0.24 6.23
C ALA A 77 3.35 -0.31 6.35
N SER A 78 4.04 -0.81 5.32
CA SER A 78 5.51 -0.87 5.27
C SER A 78 6.13 0.53 5.28
N THR A 79 5.54 1.46 4.54
CA THR A 79 5.99 2.87 4.53
C THR A 79 5.78 3.53 5.89
N MET A 80 4.65 3.27 6.54
CA MET A 80 4.41 3.74 7.91
C MET A 80 5.48 3.23 8.87
N MET A 81 5.82 1.95 8.80
CA MET A 81 6.84 1.35 9.66
C MET A 81 8.22 1.95 9.38
N LYS A 82 8.60 2.13 8.11
CA LYS A 82 9.86 2.81 7.73
C LYS A 82 9.90 4.25 8.20
N PHE A 83 8.77 4.96 8.18
CA PHE A 83 8.68 6.29 8.74
C PHE A 83 8.92 6.24 10.26
N ILE A 84 8.25 5.36 11.00
CA ILE A 84 8.41 5.28 12.46
C ILE A 84 9.84 4.85 12.87
N ASP A 85 10.47 3.94 12.12
CA ASP A 85 11.82 3.41 12.37
C ASP A 85 12.97 4.29 11.83
N ASP A 86 12.73 5.58 11.61
CA ASP A 86 13.77 6.46 11.10
C ASP A 86 14.78 6.85 12.19
N ARG A 87 16.05 6.51 11.95
CA ARG A 87 17.19 6.74 12.86
C ARG A 87 17.44 8.19 13.24
N HIS A 88 16.86 9.16 12.53
CA HIS A 88 17.10 10.58 12.75
C HIS A 88 16.05 11.25 13.65
N ASN A 89 15.03 10.52 14.09
CA ASN A 89 13.89 11.06 14.84
C ASN A 89 13.47 10.11 15.97
N ASP A 90 12.79 10.63 17.00
CA ASP A 90 12.26 9.75 18.05
C ASP A 90 11.08 8.93 17.48
N PRO A 91 11.12 7.58 17.60
CA PRO A 91 10.07 6.72 17.07
C PRO A 91 8.71 6.91 17.78
N ARG A 92 8.68 7.41 19.02
CA ARG A 92 7.43 7.76 19.73
C ARG A 92 6.75 8.95 19.08
N ASP A 93 7.50 10.02 18.84
CA ASP A 93 6.97 11.23 18.18
C ASP A 93 6.42 10.88 16.80
N ARG A 94 7.14 10.04 16.04
CA ARG A 94 6.68 9.59 14.73
C ARG A 94 5.45 8.68 14.78
N LEU A 95 5.37 7.80 15.77
CA LEU A 95 4.18 6.99 16.00
C LEU A 95 2.97 7.87 16.35
N GLU A 96 3.14 8.87 17.21
CA GLU A 96 2.09 9.83 17.57
C GLU A 96 1.64 10.65 16.36
N LEU A 97 2.58 11.17 15.57
CA LEU A 97 2.29 11.84 14.30
C LEU A 97 1.48 10.93 13.38
N MET A 98 1.94 9.68 13.19
CA MET A 98 1.24 8.72 12.35
C MET A 98 -0.18 8.49 12.88
N LEU A 99 -0.38 8.30 14.18
CA LEU A 99 -1.69 8.12 14.80
C LEU A 99 -2.60 9.36 14.68
N GLY A 100 -2.03 10.56 14.63
CA GLY A 100 -2.75 11.82 14.43
C GLY A 100 -3.13 12.14 12.98
N LEU A 101 -2.53 11.48 11.97
CA LEU A 101 -2.86 11.73 10.55
C LEU A 101 -4.30 11.33 10.23
N THR A 102 -5.08 12.25 9.67
CA THR A 102 -6.36 11.93 9.05
C THR A 102 -6.14 11.35 7.64
N SER A 103 -7.13 10.62 7.10
CA SER A 103 -7.03 9.87 5.84
C SER A 103 -6.63 10.70 4.61
N GLU A 104 -6.78 12.03 4.68
CA GLU A 104 -6.46 12.96 3.59
C GLU A 104 -4.94 13.12 3.35
N LEU A 105 -4.10 12.78 4.33
CA LEU A 105 -2.67 13.12 4.33
C LEU A 105 -1.73 11.93 4.13
N LEU A 106 -2.25 10.74 3.78
CA LEU A 106 -1.39 9.59 3.53
C LEU A 106 -0.57 9.78 2.23
N PRO A 107 0.73 9.44 2.23
CA PRO A 107 1.53 9.46 1.00
C PRO A 107 0.90 8.53 -0.04
N GLY A 108 0.64 9.07 -1.23
CA GLY A 108 0.07 8.33 -2.35
C GLY A 108 -1.43 8.53 -2.57
N THR A 109 -2.16 9.25 -1.70
CA THR A 109 -3.62 9.49 -1.92
C THR A 109 -3.92 10.11 -3.29
N GLU A 110 -3.08 11.03 -3.76
CA GLU A 110 -3.20 11.61 -5.12
C GLU A 110 -2.87 10.62 -6.24
N VAL A 111 -1.89 9.73 -6.03
CA VAL A 111 -1.54 8.67 -6.98
C VAL A 111 -2.65 7.63 -7.06
N TYR A 112 -3.30 7.31 -5.94
CA TYR A 112 -4.41 6.36 -5.89
C TYR A 112 -5.70 6.92 -6.47
N LYS A 113 -6.00 8.22 -6.27
CA LYS A 113 -7.09 8.90 -6.99
C LYS A 113 -6.94 8.76 -8.51
N LEU A 114 -5.71 8.86 -9.02
CA LEU A 114 -5.42 8.67 -10.43
C LEU A 114 -5.69 7.23 -10.89
N TYR A 115 -5.28 6.22 -10.11
CA TYR A 115 -5.58 4.80 -10.43
C TYR A 115 -7.08 4.51 -10.42
N ASP A 116 -7.82 5.05 -9.44
CA ASP A 116 -9.28 4.90 -9.38
C ASP A 116 -9.99 5.55 -10.59
N CYS A 117 -9.43 6.63 -11.14
CA CYS A 117 -9.94 7.25 -12.36
C CYS A 117 -9.63 6.41 -13.62
N ILE A 118 -8.46 5.78 -13.70
CA ILE A 118 -8.04 5.01 -14.87
C ILE A 118 -8.78 3.66 -14.93
N LEU A 119 -8.99 3.00 -13.79
CA LEU A 119 -9.64 1.69 -13.70
C LEU A 119 -11.18 1.76 -13.79
N ARG A 120 -11.75 2.97 -13.89
CA ARG A 120 -13.19 3.23 -14.08
C ARG A 120 -13.59 3.43 -15.54
N ILE A 121 -12.67 3.23 -16.49
CA ILE A 121 -12.92 3.25 -17.94
C ILE A 121 -13.16 1.81 -18.41
#